data_AF-A0A4R5L380-F1
#
_entry.id   AF-A0A4R5L380-F1
#
_cell.length_a   1.000
_cell.length_b   1.000
_cell.length_c   1.000
_cell.angle_alpha   90.00
_cell.angle_beta   90.00
_cell.angle_gamma   90.00
#
_symmetry.space_group_name_H-M   'P 1'
#
loop_
_entity.id
_entity.type
_entity.pdbx_description
1 polymer ?
#
loop_
_entity_poly.entity_id
_entity_poly.type
_entity_poly.pdbx_seq_one_letter_code
_entity_poly.pdbx_strand_id
1 'polypeptide(L)' 'MKSANDVLLCDFCGNSQHVAALLVRGIADAAICDECIDTCIEIVTERRGEQAERRPRIVGVAKAWAAKAMGKR' A
#
# COMPACT_ATOMS: atom_id res chain seq x y z
N MET A 1 3.30 -26.91 15.94
CA MET A 1 3.98 -27.29 14.68
C MET A 1 2.88 -27.52 13.65
N LYS A 2 2.71 -26.62 12.67
CA LYS A 2 1.74 -26.82 11.58
C LYS A 2 2.36 -27.75 10.54
N SER A 3 1.62 -28.80 10.16
CA SER A 3 2.07 -29.82 9.19
C SER A 3 2.27 -29.21 7.80
N ALA A 4 3.09 -29.86 6.98
CA ALA A 4 3.38 -29.48 5.58
C ALA A 4 2.15 -29.49 4.63
N ASN A 5 0.95 -29.72 5.16
CA ASN A 5 -0.31 -29.87 4.44
C ASN A 5 -1.36 -28.82 4.82
N ASP A 6 -0.98 -27.81 5.61
CA ASP A 6 -1.88 -26.69 5.92
C ASP A 6 -2.03 -25.80 4.68
N VAL A 7 -3.22 -25.82 4.09
CA VAL A 7 -3.61 -24.91 3.01
C VAL A 7 -3.53 -23.48 3.55
N LEU A 8 -2.78 -22.64 2.85
CA LEU A 8 -2.62 -21.23 3.17
C LEU A 8 -3.73 -20.44 2.49
N LEU A 9 -4.45 -19.65 3.27
CA LEU A 9 -5.52 -18.80 2.80
C LEU A 9 -5.06 -17.34 2.84
N CYS A 10 -5.49 -16.52 1.88
CA CYS A 10 -5.33 -15.08 1.95
C CYS A 10 -6.29 -14.50 3.00
N ASP A 11 -5.78 -13.69 3.92
CA ASP A 11 -6.58 -13.06 4.98
C ASP A 11 -7.57 -12.01 4.46
N PHE A 12 -7.40 -11.56 3.20
CA PHE A 12 -8.22 -10.52 2.58
C PHE A 12 -9.37 -11.09 1.76
N CYS A 13 -9.10 -12.06 0.87
CA CYS A 13 -10.10 -12.65 -0.02
C CYS A 13 -10.50 -14.07 0.33
N GLY A 14 -9.77 -14.76 1.21
CA GLY A 14 -10.04 -16.15 1.60
C GLY A 14 -9.62 -17.21 0.58
N ASN A 15 -9.05 -16.83 -0.58
CA ASN A 15 -8.57 -17.78 -1.58
C ASN A 15 -7.35 -18.56 -1.10
N SER A 16 -7.24 -19.82 -1.53
CA SER A 16 -6.09 -20.68 -1.20
C SER A 16 -4.89 -20.44 -2.11
N GLN A 17 -3.72 -20.91 -1.69
CA GLN A 17 -2.48 -20.87 -2.48
C GLN A 17 -2.56 -21.64 -3.81
N HIS A 18 -3.56 -22.49 -4.00
CA HIS A 18 -3.78 -23.21 -5.26
C HIS A 18 -4.49 -22.37 -6.32
N VAL A 19 -5.22 -21.33 -5.88
CA VAL A 19 -5.96 -20.41 -6.75
C VAL A 19 -5.19 -19.10 -6.94
N ALA A 20 -4.49 -18.63 -5.91
CA ALA A 20 -3.62 -17.45 -6.00
C ALA A 20 -2.31 -17.77 -6.75
N ALA A 21 -1.87 -16.92 -7.67
CA ALA A 21 -0.63 -17.14 -8.39
C ALA A 21 0.61 -16.94 -7.49
N LEU A 22 0.46 -16.14 -6.42
CA LEU A 22 1.48 -15.96 -5.39
C LEU A 22 0.82 -15.60 -4.04
N LEU A 23 1.29 -16.23 -2.96
CA LEU A 23 0.83 -15.96 -1.59
C LEU A 23 2.04 -15.64 -0.69
N VAL A 24 2.08 -14.42 -0.14
CA VAL A 24 3.17 -13.93 0.73
C VAL A 24 2.79 -14.15 2.18
N ARG A 25 3.68 -14.77 2.98
CA ARG A 25 3.52 -14.92 4.43
C ARG A 25 4.36 -13.90 5.20
N GLY A 26 3.71 -13.16 6.08
CA GLY A 26 4.30 -12.13 6.93
C GLY A 26 4.55 -12.60 8.37
N ILE A 27 4.91 -11.63 9.21
CA ILE A 27 5.02 -11.82 10.66
C ILE A 27 3.64 -12.15 11.23
N ALA A 28 3.58 -12.97 12.28
CA ALA A 28 2.35 -13.39 12.94
C ALA A 28 1.38 -14.19 12.04
N ASP A 29 1.93 -15.03 11.14
CA ASP A 29 1.18 -15.92 10.24
C ASP A 29 0.22 -15.24 9.25
N ALA A 30 0.29 -13.91 9.12
CA ALA A 30 -0.50 -13.16 8.14
C ALA A 30 -0.16 -13.58 6.70
N ALA A 31 -1.15 -13.67 5.83
CA ALA A 31 -1.00 -14.08 4.43
C ALA A 31 -1.83 -13.21 3.47
N ILE A 32 -1.23 -12.82 2.35
CA ILE A 32 -1.87 -12.00 1.31
C ILE A 32 -1.52 -12.51 -0.09
N CYS A 33 -2.49 -12.55 -1.00
CA CYS A 33 -2.28 -12.92 -2.40
C CYS A 33 -1.91 -11.73 -3.28
N ASP A 34 -1.35 -12.02 -4.45
CA ASP A 34 -0.98 -11.06 -5.50
C ASP A 34 -2.15 -10.14 -5.93
N GLU A 35 -3.32 -10.69 -6.23
CA GLU A 35 -4.50 -9.89 -6.60
C GLU A 35 -4.90 -8.87 -5.50
N CYS A 36 -4.84 -9.30 -4.23
CA CYS A 36 -5.10 -8.41 -3.11
C CYS A 36 -4.00 -7.36 -2.92
N ILE A 37 -2.74 -7.70 -3.20
CA ILE A 37 -1.63 -6.74 -3.19
C ILE A 37 -1.89 -5.66 -4.24
N ASP A 38 -2.21 -6.02 -5.48
CA ASP A 38 -2.44 -5.08 -6.57
C ASP A 38 -3.60 -4.13 -6.23
N THR A 39 -4.72 -4.69 -5.78
CA THR A 39 -5.88 -3.91 -5.32
C THR A 39 -5.51 -2.96 -4.17
N CYS A 40 -4.74 -3.43 -3.19
CA CYS A 40 -4.30 -2.58 -2.07
C CYS A 40 -3.37 -1.45 -2.53
N ILE A 41 -2.49 -1.71 -3.51
CA ILE A 41 -1.60 -0.71 -4.08
C ILE A 41 -2.41 0.39 -4.76
N GLU A 42 -3.43 0.04 -5.54
CA GLU A 42 -4.34 1.00 -6.18
C GLU A 42 -5.01 1.90 -5.15
N ILE A 43 -5.67 1.32 -4.15
CA ILE A 43 -6.37 2.07 -3.08
C ILE A 43 -5.42 3.01 -2.33
N VAL A 44 -4.21 2.56 -1.98
CA VAL A 44 -3.24 3.38 -1.25
C VAL A 44 -2.70 4.51 -2.13
N THR A 45 -2.48 4.24 -3.41
CA THR A 45 -1.97 5.22 -4.38
C THR A 45 -2.99 6.32 -4.63
N GLU A 46 -4.25 5.95 -4.85
CA GLU A 46 -5.37 6.89 -5.01
C GLU A 46 -5.49 7.81 -3.79
N ARG A 47 -5.56 7.24 -2.58
CA ARG A 47 -5.67 8.02 -1.34
C ARG A 47 -4.50 8.99 -1.15
N ARG A 48 -3.28 8.61 -1.54
CA ARG A 48 -2.10 9.50 -1.46
C ARG A 48 -2.19 10.64 -2.47
N GLY A 49 -2.70 10.38 -3.67
CA GLY A 49 -2.96 11.39 -4.70
C GLY A 49 -4.02 12.40 -4.26
N GLU A 50 -5.16 11.94 -3.74
CA GLU A 50 -6.22 12.79 -3.20
C GLU A 50 -5.73 13.66 -2.03
N GLN A 51 -4.90 13.11 -1.14
CA GLN A 51 -4.29 13.87 -0.05
C GLN A 51 -3.37 14.98 -0.58
N ALA A 52 -2.66 14.74 -1.68
CA ALA A 52 -1.83 15.76 -2.32
C ALA A 52 -2.69 16.86 -2.96
N GLU A 53 -3.82 16.51 -3.57
CA GLU A 53 -4.76 17.45 -4.20
C GLU A 53 -5.58 18.24 -3.17
N ARG A 54 -5.97 17.62 -2.06
CA ARG A 54 -6.66 18.25 -0.92
C ARG A 54 -5.77 19.16 -0.08
N ARG A 55 -4.48 19.30 -0.39
CA ARG A 55 -3.62 20.26 0.31
C ARG A 55 -4.15 21.67 0.06
N PRO A 56 -4.57 22.41 1.11
CA PRO A 56 -5.15 23.73 0.91
C PRO A 56 -4.13 24.62 0.19
N ARG A 57 -4.59 25.39 -0.81
CA ARG A 57 -3.71 26.12 -1.75
C ARG A 57 -2.62 26.96 -1.04
N ILE A 58 -2.92 27.45 0.16
CA ILE A 58 -2.00 28.16 1.06
C ILE A 58 -0.70 27.39 1.39
N VAL A 59 -0.76 26.07 1.64
CA VAL A 59 0.45 25.26 1.90
C VAL A 59 1.27 25.00 0.64
N GLY A 60 0.67 25.08 -0.55
CA GLY A 60 1.40 25.03 -1.82
C GLY A 60 2.24 26.29 -2.04
N VAL A 61 1.62 27.46 -1.85
CA VAL A 61 2.30 28.76 -1.97
C VAL A 61 3.41 28.93 -0.93
N ALA A 62 3.16 28.54 0.32
CA ALA A 62 4.17 28.60 1.39
C ALA A 62 5.40 27.72 1.10
N LYS A 63 5.20 26.50 0.59
CA LYS A 63 6.32 25.63 0.17
C LYS A 63 7.12 26.23 -0.99
N ALA A 64 6.44 26.80 -1.99
CA ALA A 64 7.11 27.41 -3.14
C ALA A 64 7.95 28.63 -2.73
N TRP A 65 7.42 29.48 -1.82
CA TRP A 65 8.17 30.61 -1.28
C TRP A 65 9.38 30.16 -0.46
N ALA A 66 9.22 29.18 0.43
CA ALA A 66 10.31 28.64 1.24
C ALA A 66 11.43 28.01 0.38
N ALA A 67 11.07 27.23 -0.65
CA ALA A 67 12.03 26.66 -1.58
C ALA A 67 12.81 27.75 -2.36
N LYS A 68 12.11 28.82 -2.77
CA LYS A 68 12.73 29.95 -3.48
C LYS A 68 13.62 30.80 -2.57
N ALA A 69 13.29 30.93 -1.29
CA ALA A 69 14.11 31.63 -0.31
C ALA A 69 15.41 30.88 0.01
N MET A 70 15.39 29.54 0.03
CA MET A 70 16.57 28.72 0.32
C MET A 70 17.57 28.61 -0.85
N GLY A 71 17.12 28.81 -2.10
CA GLY A 71 17.97 28.79 -3.30
C GLY A 71 18.60 30.13 -3.69
N LYS A 72 18.38 31.20 -2.92
CA LYS A 72 18.89 32.56 -3.19
C LYS A 72 19.98 32.97 -2.20
N ARG A 73 20.89 32.04 -1.90
CA ARG A 73 22.13 32.32 -1.16
C ARG A 73 23.28 32.46 -2.15
#